data_AF-A0A7J3HE90-F1
#
_entry.id   AF-A0A7J3HE90-F1
#
_cell.length_a   1.000
_cell.length_b   1.000
_cell.length_c   1.000
_cell.angle_alpha   90.00
_cell.angle_beta   90.00
_cell.angle_gamma   90.00
#
_symmetry.space_group_name_H-M   'P 1'
#
loop_
_entity.id
_entity.type
_entity.pdbx_description
1 polymer ?
#
loop_
_entity_poly.entity_id
_entity_poly.type
_entity_poly.pdbx_seq_one_letter_code
_entity_poly.pdbx_strand_id
1 'polypeptide(L)'
;MNLRNVGKFITDLKQLHKKVFFYRSRVQENINRLQNRLAQVEEPLLKNEIIRNIKIYENLYRSLVKVEALLEVLVIKLETIGFINVTTNDILVVKEVLNSMVGDVREIPDLSVVLDDLVDRANDILDTFPESRSVLLPSVEETKKIISEAEVIAKEKLKELTTY
;
A
#
# COMPACT_ATOMS: atom_id res chain seq x y z
N MET A 1 -22.59 -5.54 15.31
CA MET A 1 -21.22 -5.21 14.88
C MET A 1 -20.22 -5.96 15.76
N ASN A 2 -19.39 -6.83 15.16
CA ASN A 2 -18.38 -7.59 15.92
C ASN A 2 -17.09 -6.76 16.04
N LEU A 3 -16.95 -6.00 17.13
CA LEU A 3 -15.79 -5.15 17.42
C LEU A 3 -14.44 -5.90 17.33
N ARG A 4 -14.44 -7.21 17.62
CA ARG A 4 -13.25 -8.06 17.51
C ARG A 4 -12.79 -8.21 16.05
N ASN A 5 -13.72 -8.29 15.11
CA ASN A 5 -13.39 -8.42 13.68
C ASN A 5 -12.81 -7.11 13.12
N VAL A 6 -13.39 -5.96 13.48
CA VAL A 6 -12.88 -4.64 13.11
C VAL A 6 -11.48 -4.39 13.70
N GLY A 7 -11.28 -4.73 14.98
CA GLY A 7 -9.96 -4.63 15.63
C GLY A 7 -8.90 -5.50 14.97
N LYS A 8 -9.25 -6.74 14.59
CA LYS A 8 -8.36 -7.63 13.84
C LYS A 8 -8.05 -7.05 12.46
N PHE A 9 -9.04 -6.55 11.73
CA PHE A 9 -8.87 -5.95 10.41
C PHE A 9 -7.90 -4.77 10.42
N ILE A 10 -8.04 -3.84 11.37
CA ILE A 10 -7.10 -2.72 11.55
C ILE A 10 -5.69 -3.22 11.89
N THR A 11 -5.58 -4.25 12.72
CA THR A 11 -4.28 -4.87 13.05
C THR A 11 -3.62 -5.46 11.80
N ASP A 12 -4.39 -6.14 10.95
CA ASP A 12 -3.92 -6.74 9.72
C ASP A 12 -3.49 -5.67 8.70
N LEU A 13 -4.21 -4.54 8.60
CA LEU A 13 -3.81 -3.37 7.80
C LEU A 13 -2.45 -2.83 8.25
N LYS A 14 -2.24 -2.67 9.56
CA LYS A 14 -0.95 -2.24 10.13
C LYS A 14 0.17 -3.25 9.84
N GLN A 15 -0.14 -4.53 9.87
CA GLN A 15 0.85 -5.57 9.51
C GLN A 15 1.22 -5.50 8.03
N LEU A 16 0.25 -5.32 7.14
CA LEU A 16 0.53 -5.11 5.72
C LEU A 16 1.39 -3.86 5.51
N HIS A 17 1.07 -2.75 6.18
CA HIS A 17 1.87 -1.52 6.10
C HIS A 17 3.33 -1.77 6.50
N LYS A 18 3.58 -2.47 7.60
CA LYS A 18 4.94 -2.86 8.03
C LYS A 18 5.65 -3.75 7.02
N LYS A 19 4.93 -4.71 6.41
CA LYS A 19 5.50 -5.59 5.37
C LYS A 19 5.90 -4.76 4.15
N VAL A 20 5.03 -3.90 3.65
CA VAL A 20 5.30 -3.02 2.50
C VAL A 20 6.53 -2.16 2.77
N PHE A 21 6.62 -1.54 3.95
CA PHE A 21 7.80 -0.78 4.37
C PHE A 21 9.07 -1.64 4.31
N PHE A 22 9.03 -2.85 4.87
CA PHE A 22 10.17 -3.77 4.82
C PHE A 22 10.60 -4.12 3.39
N TYR A 23 9.66 -4.47 2.50
CA TYR A 23 9.98 -4.73 1.09
C TYR A 23 10.58 -3.50 0.42
N ARG A 24 10.03 -2.30 0.68
CA ARG A 24 10.57 -1.04 0.16
C ARG A 24 12.02 -0.83 0.57
N SER A 25 12.35 -1.01 1.85
CA SER A 25 13.72 -0.89 2.35
C SER A 25 14.68 -1.88 1.66
N ARG A 26 14.26 -3.13 1.44
CA ARG A 26 15.09 -4.12 0.73
C ARG A 26 15.30 -3.77 -0.74
N VAL A 27 14.27 -3.26 -1.40
CA VAL A 27 14.37 -2.79 -2.79
C VAL A 27 15.35 -1.61 -2.86
N GLN A 28 15.28 -0.66 -1.93
CA GLN A 28 16.25 0.45 -1.84
C GLN A 28 17.69 -0.05 -1.70
N GLU A 29 17.92 -0.99 -0.78
CA GLU A 29 19.25 -1.56 -0.54
C GLU A 29 19.80 -2.24 -1.82
N ASN A 30 18.94 -2.96 -2.54
CA ASN A 30 19.31 -3.58 -3.81
C ASN A 30 19.66 -2.55 -4.89
N ILE A 31 18.90 -1.44 -4.99
CA ILE A 31 19.21 -0.32 -5.90
C ILE A 31 20.59 0.24 -5.57
N ASN A 32 20.83 0.59 -4.31
CA ASN A 32 22.11 1.16 -3.86
C ASN A 32 23.28 0.22 -4.16
N ARG A 33 23.11 -1.09 -3.92
CA ARG A 33 24.13 -2.10 -4.23
C ARG A 33 24.42 -2.19 -5.73
N LEU A 34 23.39 -2.15 -6.57
CA LEU A 34 23.55 -2.16 -8.02
C LEU A 34 24.21 -0.89 -8.53
N GLN A 35 23.88 0.28 -7.98
CA GLN A 35 24.53 1.55 -8.29
C GLN A 35 26.02 1.52 -7.94
N ASN A 36 26.38 1.03 -6.74
CA ASN A 36 27.78 0.87 -6.33
C ASN A 36 28.54 -0.08 -7.27
N ARG A 37 27.90 -1.18 -7.69
CA ARG A 37 28.48 -2.11 -8.67
C ARG A 37 28.66 -1.44 -10.02
N LEU A 38 27.67 -0.67 -10.50
CA LEU A 38 27.70 0.01 -11.80
C LEU A 38 28.92 0.96 -11.91
N ALA A 39 29.28 1.64 -10.81
CA ALA A 39 30.43 2.54 -10.76
C ALA A 39 31.78 1.83 -10.96
N GLN A 40 31.84 0.51 -10.74
CA GLN A 40 33.07 -0.29 -10.79
C GLN A 40 33.16 -1.18 -12.04
N VAL A 41 32.07 -1.37 -12.79
CA VAL A 41 32.08 -2.16 -14.02
C VAL A 41 32.60 -1.30 -15.16
N GLU A 42 33.44 -1.84 -16.04
CA GLU A 42 33.85 -1.19 -17.29
C GLU A 42 33.20 -1.83 -18.53
N GLU A 43 32.90 -3.14 -18.44
CA GLU A 43 32.32 -3.92 -19.52
C GLU A 43 30.93 -3.38 -19.94
N PRO A 44 30.75 -2.96 -21.22
CA PRO A 44 29.52 -2.31 -21.67
C PRO A 44 28.25 -3.15 -21.56
N LEU A 45 28.33 -4.45 -21.86
CA LEU A 45 27.15 -5.33 -21.80
C LEU A 45 26.66 -5.49 -20.36
N LEU A 46 27.58 -5.75 -19.44
CA LEU A 46 27.28 -5.85 -18.02
C LEU A 46 26.77 -4.53 -17.43
N LYS A 47 27.31 -3.37 -17.85
CA LYS A 47 26.76 -2.05 -17.47
C LYS A 47 25.29 -1.92 -17.87
N ASN A 48 24.97 -2.25 -19.12
CA ASN A 48 23.61 -2.13 -19.64
C ASN A 48 22.62 -3.04 -18.89
N GLU A 49 23.05 -4.25 -18.52
CA GLU A 49 22.25 -5.16 -17.71
C GLU A 49 21.99 -4.60 -16.31
N ILE A 50 23.03 -4.07 -15.65
CA ILE A 50 22.89 -3.45 -14.32
C ILE A 50 21.93 -2.25 -14.37
N ILE A 51 22.06 -1.37 -15.37
CA ILE A 51 21.15 -0.23 -15.57
C ILE A 51 19.71 -0.69 -15.75
N ARG A 52 19.48 -1.75 -16.54
CA ARG A 52 18.13 -2.32 -16.72
C ARG A 52 17.57 -2.83 -15.39
N ASN A 53 18.37 -3.54 -14.61
CA ASN A 53 17.95 -4.07 -13.31
C ASN A 53 17.64 -2.94 -12.32
N ILE A 54 18.45 -1.87 -12.27
CA ILE A 54 18.18 -0.68 -11.45
C ILE A 54 16.81 -0.11 -11.80
N LYS A 55 16.50 0.09 -13.10
CA LYS A 55 15.19 0.61 -13.52
C LYS A 55 14.01 -0.26 -13.08
N ILE A 56 14.17 -1.59 -13.14
CA ILE A 56 13.14 -2.53 -12.66
C ILE A 56 12.91 -2.33 -11.16
N TYR A 57 13.98 -2.28 -10.36
CA TYR A 57 13.87 -2.05 -8.93
C TYR A 57 13.34 -0.65 -8.58
N GLU A 58 13.69 0.39 -9.33
CA GLU A 58 13.15 1.74 -9.15
C GLU A 58 11.63 1.79 -9.41
N ASN A 59 11.14 1.09 -10.44
CA ASN A 59 9.71 0.98 -10.69
C ASN A 59 9.00 0.27 -9.54
N LEU A 60 9.55 -0.86 -9.10
CA LEU A 60 9.03 -1.61 -7.94
C LEU A 60 9.02 -0.74 -6.67
N TYR A 61 10.07 0.03 -6.45
CA TYR A 61 10.17 0.96 -5.32
C TYR A 61 9.05 2.00 -5.35
N ARG A 62 8.78 2.60 -6.52
CA ARG A 62 7.70 3.59 -6.68
C ARG A 62 6.34 2.99 -6.37
N SER A 63 6.06 1.77 -6.84
CA SER A 63 4.82 1.06 -6.51
C SER A 63 4.70 0.81 -5.01
N LEU A 64 5.76 0.34 -4.36
CA LEU A 64 5.79 0.12 -2.90
C LEU A 64 5.57 1.41 -2.10
N VAL A 65 6.17 2.53 -2.50
CA VAL A 65 5.95 3.84 -1.86
C VAL A 65 4.49 4.26 -1.94
N LYS A 66 3.86 4.11 -3.11
CA LYS A 66 2.44 4.45 -3.30
C LYS A 66 1.54 3.62 -2.39
N VAL A 67 1.77 2.30 -2.33
CA VAL A 67 1.04 1.39 -1.45
C VAL A 67 1.25 1.73 0.03
N GLU A 68 2.49 2.01 0.43
CA GLU A 68 2.83 2.41 1.79
C GLU A 68 2.06 3.68 2.20
N ALA A 69 2.07 4.71 1.36
CA ALA A 69 1.39 5.97 1.62
C ALA A 69 -0.13 5.79 1.74
N LEU A 70 -0.75 4.97 0.89
CA LEU A 70 -2.19 4.69 0.99
C LEU A 70 -2.53 3.97 2.29
N LEU A 71 -1.73 2.97 2.69
CA LEU A 71 -1.91 2.26 3.95
C LEU A 71 -1.69 3.16 5.17
N GLU A 72 -0.73 4.08 5.09
CA GLU A 72 -0.46 5.07 6.13
C GLU A 72 -1.69 5.96 6.37
N VAL A 73 -2.25 6.55 5.31
CA VAL A 73 -3.46 7.38 5.41
C VAL A 73 -4.65 6.57 5.94
N LEU A 74 -4.85 5.35 5.45
CA LEU A 74 -5.93 4.46 5.93
C LEU A 74 -5.80 4.14 7.42
N VAL A 75 -4.59 3.79 7.88
CA VAL A 75 -4.35 3.46 9.29
C VAL A 75 -4.61 4.66 10.18
N ILE A 76 -4.09 5.85 9.82
CA ILE A 76 -4.31 7.09 10.57
C ILE A 76 -5.81 7.41 10.67
N LYS A 77 -6.53 7.30 9.56
CA LYS A 77 -7.97 7.55 9.53
C LYS A 77 -8.74 6.60 10.44
N LEU A 78 -8.48 5.29 10.36
CA LEU A 78 -9.16 4.29 11.18
C LEU A 78 -8.83 4.42 12.67
N GLU A 79 -7.60 4.81 13.01
CA GLU A 79 -7.22 5.13 14.38
C GLU A 79 -7.96 6.37 14.92
N THR A 80 -8.14 7.39 14.07
CA THR A 80 -8.82 8.64 14.43
C THR A 80 -10.31 8.44 14.67
N ILE A 81 -10.98 7.63 13.85
CA ILE A 81 -12.40 7.29 14.03
C ILE A 81 -12.61 6.52 15.35
N GLY A 82 -11.62 5.70 15.73
CA GLY A 82 -11.67 4.85 16.91
C GLY A 82 -12.52 3.59 16.67
N PHE A 83 -12.16 2.49 17.34
CA PHE A 83 -12.74 1.16 17.08
C PHE A 83 -14.27 1.05 17.20
N ILE A 84 -14.89 1.92 18.00
CA ILE A 84 -16.33 1.86 18.33
C ILE A 84 -17.18 2.61 17.28
N ASN A 85 -16.60 3.58 16.55
CA ASN A 85 -17.34 4.46 15.65
C ASN A 85 -17.17 4.09 14.17
N VAL A 86 -16.53 2.96 13.86
CA VAL A 86 -16.34 2.53 12.46
C VAL A 86 -17.70 2.21 11.84
N THR A 87 -18.02 2.92 10.75
CA THR A 87 -19.29 2.77 10.03
C THR A 87 -19.15 1.85 8.82
N THR A 88 -20.29 1.41 8.25
CA THR A 88 -20.33 0.69 6.96
C THR A 88 -19.61 1.46 5.85
N ASN A 89 -19.81 2.79 5.78
CA ASN A 89 -19.18 3.63 4.76
C ASN A 89 -17.66 3.69 4.94
N ASP A 90 -17.14 3.69 6.17
CA ASP A 90 -15.70 3.67 6.40
C ASP A 90 -15.07 2.39 5.86
N ILE A 91 -15.70 1.23 6.11
CA ILE A 91 -15.21 -0.06 5.60
C ILE A 91 -15.30 -0.12 4.08
N LEU A 92 -16.37 0.42 3.47
CA LEU A 92 -16.49 0.52 2.01
C LEU A 92 -15.36 1.37 1.41
N VAL A 93 -15.06 2.52 2.01
CA VAL A 93 -13.95 3.38 1.58
C VAL A 93 -12.61 2.66 1.71
N VAL A 94 -12.36 1.97 2.83
CA VAL A 94 -11.13 1.18 3.01
C VAL A 94 -11.01 0.12 1.93
N LYS A 95 -12.07 -0.63 1.66
CA LYS A 95 -12.10 -1.67 0.62
C LYS A 95 -11.75 -1.11 -0.76
N GLU A 96 -12.35 0.02 -1.15
CA GLU A 96 -12.02 0.66 -2.44
C GLU A 96 -10.56 1.11 -2.53
N VAL A 97 -10.03 1.67 -1.45
CA VAL A 97 -8.62 2.06 -1.39
C VAL A 97 -7.71 0.82 -1.48
N LEU A 98 -8.04 -0.29 -0.81
CA LEU A 98 -7.31 -1.56 -0.94
C LEU A 98 -7.35 -2.10 -2.38
N ASN A 99 -8.52 -2.09 -3.02
CA ASN A 99 -8.67 -2.52 -4.42
C ASN A 99 -7.78 -1.71 -5.37
N SER A 100 -7.60 -0.42 -5.10
CA SER A 100 -6.73 0.45 -5.90
C SER A 100 -5.25 0.06 -5.86
N MET A 101 -4.82 -0.69 -4.82
CA MET A 101 -3.43 -1.14 -4.62
C MET A 101 -3.11 -2.46 -5.30
N VAL A 102 -4.12 -3.24 -5.71
CA VAL A 102 -3.93 -4.62 -6.24
C VAL A 102 -2.96 -4.64 -7.42
N GLY A 103 -3.06 -3.65 -8.31
CA GLY A 103 -2.14 -3.53 -9.45
C GLY A 103 -0.70 -3.23 -9.05
N ASP A 104 -0.48 -2.52 -7.95
CA ASP A 104 0.84 -2.08 -7.52
C ASP A 104 1.62 -3.18 -6.77
N VAL A 105 0.93 -4.18 -6.20
CA VAL A 105 1.56 -5.30 -5.47
C VAL A 105 1.47 -6.66 -6.16
N ARG A 106 0.83 -6.74 -7.33
CA ARG A 106 0.56 -8.00 -8.05
C ARG A 106 1.81 -8.86 -8.28
N GLU A 107 2.95 -8.22 -8.55
CA GLU A 107 4.22 -8.92 -8.81
C GLU A 107 4.96 -9.36 -7.53
N ILE A 108 4.39 -9.07 -6.35
CA ILE A 108 4.94 -9.45 -5.04
C ILE A 108 3.95 -10.41 -4.37
N PRO A 109 4.07 -11.73 -4.58
CA PRO A 109 3.06 -12.70 -4.16
C PRO A 109 2.66 -12.59 -2.69
N ASP A 110 3.64 -12.41 -1.80
CA ASP A 110 3.42 -12.29 -0.36
C ASP A 110 2.57 -11.06 0.03
N LEU A 111 2.67 -9.96 -0.72
CA LEU A 111 1.87 -8.76 -0.48
C LEU A 111 0.49 -8.87 -1.14
N SER A 112 0.43 -9.43 -2.35
CA SER A 112 -0.83 -9.63 -3.06
C SER A 112 -1.78 -10.50 -2.24
N VAL A 113 -1.31 -11.64 -1.72
CA VAL A 113 -2.13 -12.55 -0.90
C VAL A 113 -2.67 -11.84 0.35
N VAL A 114 -1.83 -11.07 1.04
CA VAL A 114 -2.26 -10.36 2.26
C VAL A 114 -3.27 -9.24 1.94
N LEU A 115 -3.12 -8.58 0.79
CA LEU A 115 -4.04 -7.55 0.32
C LEU A 115 -5.40 -8.16 -0.05
N ASP A 116 -5.42 -9.26 -0.80
CA ASP A 116 -6.64 -9.96 -1.19
C ASP A 116 -7.40 -10.46 0.06
N ASP A 117 -6.68 -11.07 1.00
CA ASP A 117 -7.19 -11.46 2.32
C ASP A 117 -7.83 -10.31 3.11
N LEU A 118 -7.29 -9.08 2.98
CA LEU A 118 -7.85 -7.90 3.62
C LEU A 118 -9.13 -7.42 2.92
N VAL A 119 -9.17 -7.47 1.59
CA VAL A 119 -10.38 -7.15 0.82
C VAL A 119 -11.50 -8.12 1.18
N ASP A 120 -11.21 -9.41 1.30
CA ASP A 120 -12.18 -10.42 1.72
C ASP A 120 -12.67 -10.18 3.16
N ARG A 121 -11.76 -9.87 4.09
CA ARG A 121 -12.15 -9.49 5.47
C ARG A 121 -13.01 -8.23 5.51
N ALA A 122 -12.78 -7.26 4.62
CA ALA A 122 -13.63 -6.08 4.52
C ALA A 122 -15.05 -6.46 4.07
N ASN A 123 -15.19 -7.39 3.11
CA ASN A 123 -16.49 -7.94 2.71
C ASN A 123 -17.20 -8.65 3.88
N ASP A 124 -16.49 -9.53 4.59
CA ASP A 124 -17.05 -10.23 5.76
C ASP A 124 -17.56 -9.25 6.82
N ILE A 125 -16.84 -8.13 7.04
CA ILE A 125 -17.26 -7.10 7.98
C ILE A 125 -18.53 -6.40 7.48
N LEU A 126 -18.60 -6.03 6.20
CA LEU A 126 -19.77 -5.38 5.59
C LEU A 126 -21.03 -6.25 5.69
N ASP A 127 -20.89 -7.56 5.57
CA ASP A 127 -22.01 -8.50 5.72
C ASP A 127 -22.60 -8.53 7.14
N THR A 128 -21.84 -8.07 8.14
CA THR A 128 -22.34 -7.94 9.52
C THR A 128 -23.14 -6.67 9.79
N PHE A 129 -23.16 -5.71 8.84
CA PHE A 129 -23.94 -4.49 8.97
C PHE A 129 -25.36 -4.68 8.40
N PRO A 130 -26.42 -4.38 9.15
CA PRO A 130 -27.80 -4.47 8.66
C PRO A 130 -28.08 -3.58 7.44
N GLU A 131 -27.38 -2.44 7.37
CA GLU A 131 -27.53 -1.40 6.34
C GLU A 131 -26.79 -1.70 5.03
N SER A 132 -25.94 -2.73 4.97
CA SER A 132 -25.24 -3.10 3.72
C SER A 132 -26.15 -3.66 2.64
N ARG A 133 -27.41 -4.03 2.98
CA ARG A 133 -28.43 -4.50 2.03
C ARG A 133 -29.08 -3.37 1.23
N SER A 134 -29.04 -2.13 1.72
CA SER A 134 -29.24 -0.95 0.87
C SER A 134 -27.92 -0.63 0.21
N VAL A 135 -27.89 -0.51 -1.12
CA VAL A 135 -26.69 -0.19 -1.89
C VAL A 135 -26.18 1.19 -1.47
N LEU A 136 -25.34 1.23 -0.45
CA LEU A 136 -24.56 2.40 -0.08
C LEU A 136 -23.33 2.37 -1.00
N LEU A 137 -23.31 3.26 -1.99
CA LEU A 137 -22.08 3.50 -2.73
C LEU A 137 -21.05 4.07 -1.73
N PRO A 138 -19.79 3.62 -1.76
CA PRO A 138 -18.73 4.27 -1.01
C PRO A 138 -18.75 5.76 -1.33
N SER A 139 -18.45 6.60 -0.33
CA SER A 139 -18.19 8.02 -0.61
C SER A 139 -17.01 8.13 -1.59
N VAL A 140 -17.34 8.37 -2.86
CA VAL A 140 -16.37 8.54 -3.95
C VAL A 140 -15.44 9.71 -3.64
N GLU A 141 -15.98 10.76 -3.02
CA GLU A 141 -15.22 11.94 -2.62
C GLU A 141 -14.21 11.62 -1.51
N GLU A 142 -14.62 10.84 -0.52
CA GLU A 142 -13.73 10.43 0.58
C GLU A 142 -12.62 9.48 0.10
N THR A 143 -12.94 8.56 -0.79
CA THR A 143 -11.96 7.66 -1.42
C THR A 143 -10.92 8.46 -2.21
N LYS A 144 -11.37 9.44 -3.02
CA LYS A 144 -10.48 10.34 -3.76
C LYS A 144 -9.60 11.17 -2.84
N LYS A 145 -10.15 11.66 -1.73
CA LYS A 145 -9.40 12.43 -0.73
C LYS A 145 -8.24 11.61 -0.16
N ILE A 146 -8.50 10.37 0.27
CA ILE A 146 -7.45 9.46 0.77
C ILE A 146 -6.37 9.23 -0.28
N ILE A 147 -6.75 8.96 -1.52
CA ILE A 147 -5.80 8.75 -2.62
C ILE A 147 -4.96 10.01 -2.85
N SER A 148 -5.57 11.20 -2.85
CA SER A 148 -4.86 12.46 -3.05
C SER A 148 -3.87 12.79 -1.93
N GLU A 149 -4.23 12.51 -0.67
CA GLU A 149 -3.32 12.68 0.48
C GLU A 149 -2.14 11.70 0.37
N ALA A 150 -2.42 10.45 0.03
CA ALA A 150 -1.39 9.44 -0.18
C ALA A 150 -0.44 9.80 -1.34
N GLU A 151 -0.93 10.42 -2.41
CA GLU A 151 -0.09 10.90 -3.50
C GLU A 151 0.89 11.99 -3.06
N VAL A 152 0.47 12.89 -2.16
CA VAL A 152 1.35 13.93 -1.60
C VAL A 152 2.46 13.28 -0.78
N ILE A 153 2.11 12.37 0.12
CA ILE A 153 3.07 11.62 0.95
C ILE A 153 4.03 10.82 0.07
N ALA A 154 3.51 10.13 -0.95
CA ALA A 154 4.33 9.35 -1.89
C ALA A 154 5.31 10.24 -2.66
N LYS A 155 4.88 11.43 -3.11
CA LYS A 155 5.75 12.41 -3.78
C LYS A 155 6.87 12.89 -2.85
N GLU A 156 6.59 13.12 -1.58
CA GLU A 156 7.60 13.52 -0.60
C GLU A 156 8.63 12.41 -0.36
N LYS A 157 8.17 11.17 -0.10
CA LYS A 157 9.05 10.00 0.06
C LYS A 157 9.92 9.73 -1.17
N LEU A 158 9.41 10.00 -2.38
CA LEU A 158 10.19 9.83 -3.62
C LEU A 158 11.25 10.92 -3.83
N LYS A 159 11.05 12.13 -3.30
CA LYS A 159 12.07 13.20 -3.39
C LYS A 159 13.33 12.84 -2.62
N GLU A 160 13.20 12.18 -1.46
CA GLU A 160 14.32 11.72 -0.65
C GLU A 160 15.28 10.81 -1.43
N LEU A 161 14.78 10.06 -2.42
CA LEU A 161 15.57 9.17 -3.26
C LEU A 161 16.41 9.90 -4.33
N THR A 162 16.03 11.12 -4.70
CA THR A 162 16.67 11.87 -5.80
C THR A 162 17.84 12.74 -5.31
N THR A 163 18.20 12.68 -4.03
CA THR A 163 19.19 13.59 -3.41
C THR A 163 20.60 12.97 -3.35
N TYR A 164 20.89 11.90 -4.11
CA TYR A 164 22.19 11.23 -4.13
C TYR A 164 22.78 11.15 -5.54
#